data_AF-A0A956SLJ4-F1
#
_entry.id   AF-A0A956SLJ4-F1
#
_cell.length_a   1.000
_cell.length_b   1.000
_cell.length_c   1.000
_cell.angle_alpha   90.00
_cell.angle_beta   90.00
_cell.angle_gamma   90.00
#
_symmetry.space_group_name_H-M   'P 1'
#
loop_
_entity.id
_entity.type
_entity.pdbx_description
1 polymer ?
#
loop_
_entity_poly.entity_id
_entity_poly.type
_entity_poly.pdbx_seq_one_letter_code
_entity_poly.pdbx_strand_id
1 'polypeptide(L)' 'NPLKVFLPVGALLFLAGVAKFIFDITRDNLSESAVLGIIGALVVWAVGLLADQNMRIARRS' A
#
# COMPACT_ATOMS: atom_id res chain seq x y z
N ASN A 1 -3.23 -12.09 14.54
CA ASN A 1 -2.91 -10.65 14.47
C ASN A 1 -2.83 -10.22 13.00
N PRO A 2 -3.93 -9.75 12.39
CA PRO A 2 -4.00 -9.36 10.97
C PRO A 2 -2.94 -8.32 10.55
N LEU A 3 -2.45 -7.48 11.47
CA LEU A 3 -1.26 -6.64 11.27
C LEU A 3 -0.06 -7.39 10.64
N LYS A 4 0.15 -8.66 11.01
CA LYS A 4 1.26 -9.49 10.50
C LYS A 4 1.10 -9.89 9.04
N VAL A 5 -0.10 -9.74 8.46
CA VAL A 5 -0.40 -10.09 7.07
C VAL A 5 -0.54 -8.81 6.24
N PHE A 6 -1.32 -7.85 6.72
CA PHE A 6 -1.60 -6.62 5.97
C PHE A 6 -0.39 -5.68 5.88
N LEU A 7 0.47 -5.60 6.92
CA LEU A 7 1.67 -4.77 6.88
C LEU A 7 2.70 -5.24 5.85
N PRO A 8 3.12 -6.53 5.81
CA PRO A 8 4.07 -6.99 4.78
C PRO A 8 3.46 -7.01 3.38
N VAL A 9 2.17 -7.33 3.22
CA VAL A 9 1.50 -7.25 1.91
C VAL A 9 1.43 -5.81 1.40
N GLY A 10 1.07 -4.85 2.27
CA GLY A 10 1.10 -3.43 1.94
C GLY A 10 2.50 -2.92 1.60
N ALA A 11 3.53 -3.36 2.33
CA ALA A 11 4.91 -3.02 2.03
C ALA A 11 5.40 -3.56 0.67
N LEU A 12 5.04 -4.81 0.33
CA LEU A 12 5.35 -5.39 -0.98
C LEU A 12 4.69 -4.62 -2.13
N LEU A 13 3.40 -4.27 -1.98
CA LEU A 13 2.68 -3.48 -2.97
C LEU A 13 3.23 -2.05 -3.10
N PHE A 14 3.63 -1.44 -1.98
CA PHE A 14 4.28 -0.13 -1.99
C PHE A 14 5.64 -0.17 -2.71
N LEU A 15 6.49 -1.15 -2.41
CA LEU A 15 7.78 -1.33 -3.09
C LEU A 15 7.58 -1.59 -4.60
N ALA A 16 6.61 -2.40 -4.97
CA ALA A 16 6.28 -2.65 -6.38
C ALA A 16 5.81 -1.37 -7.10
N GLY A 17 4.97 -0.56 -6.45
CA GLY A 17 4.53 0.75 -6.96
C GLY A 17 5.68 1.74 -7.12
N VAL A 18 6.57 1.84 -6.13
CA VAL A 18 7.76 2.70 -6.18
C VAL A 18 8.73 2.25 -7.27
N ALA A 19 9.01 0.95 -7.39
CA ALA A 19 9.88 0.41 -8.43
C ALA A 19 9.34 0.73 -9.84
N LYS A 20 8.02 0.58 -10.04
CA LYS A 20 7.36 0.94 -11.29
C LYS A 20 7.42 2.44 -11.57
N PHE A 21 7.19 3.27 -10.56
CA PHE A 21 7.26 4.73 -10.69
C PHE A 21 8.66 5.20 -11.11
N ILE A 22 9.71 4.65 -10.49
CA ILE A 22 11.10 4.92 -10.88
C ILE A 22 11.34 4.47 -12.32
N PHE A 23 10.87 3.27 -12.70
CA PHE A 23 11.01 2.77 -14.06
C PHE A 23 10.34 3.69 -15.09
N ASP A 24 9.12 4.16 -14.82
CA ASP A 24 8.38 5.04 -15.72
C ASP A 24 9.03 6.43 -15.87
N ILE A 25 9.61 6.97 -14.78
CA ILE A 25 10.44 8.21 -14.84
C ILE A 25 11.64 8.03 -15.77
N THR A 26 12.36 6.90 -15.66
CA THR A 26 13.55 6.66 -16.51
C THR A 26 13.22 6.49 -17.99
N ARG A 27 11.94 6.25 -18.33
CA ARG A 27 11.46 6.07 -19.70
C ARG A 27 10.81 7.33 -20.29
N ASP A 28 10.76 8.45 -19.56
CA ASP A 28 10.05 9.67 -19.94
C ASP A 28 8.59 9.40 -20.38
N ASN A 29 7.98 8.37 -19.80
CA ASN A 29 6.64 7.91 -20.15
C ASN A 29 5.84 7.71 -18.85
N LEU A 30 5.26 8.79 -18.33
CA LEU A 30 4.39 8.73 -17.17
C LEU A 30 3.11 7.96 -17.53
N SER A 31 3.10 6.67 -17.23
CA SER A 31 1.91 5.83 -17.45
C SER A 31 0.85 6.11 -16.39
N GLU A 32 -0.42 6.15 -16.78
CA GLU A 32 -1.56 6.17 -15.83
C GLU A 32 -1.47 5.00 -14.85
N SER A 33 -0.86 3.90 -15.27
CA SER A 33 -0.67 2.71 -14.44
C SER A 33 0.39 2.87 -13.33
N ALA A 34 1.30 3.85 -13.40
CA ALA A 34 2.17 4.22 -12.28
C ALA A 34 1.41 5.01 -11.21
N VAL A 35 0.59 5.97 -11.63
CA VAL A 35 -0.27 6.75 -10.72
C VAL A 35 -1.25 5.82 -10.00
N LEU A 36 -1.92 4.92 -10.74
CA LEU A 36 -2.81 3.91 -10.15
C LEU A 36 -2.07 2.93 -9.23
N GLY A 37 -0.81 2.60 -9.53
CA GLY A 37 0.03 1.77 -8.67
C GLY A 37 0.35 2.42 -7.32
N ILE A 38 0.69 3.72 -7.31
CA ILE A 38 0.94 4.48 -6.07
C ILE A 38 -0.35 4.65 -5.27
N ILE A 39 -1.47 5.01 -5.92
CA ILE A 39 -2.76 5.14 -5.25
C ILE A 39 -3.19 3.79 -4.66
N GLY A 40 -3.04 2.69 -5.40
CA GLY A 40 -3.34 1.34 -4.91
C GLY A 40 -2.51 0.96 -3.68
N ALA A 41 -1.21 1.27 -3.67
CA ALA A 41 -0.36 1.06 -2.51
C ALA A 41 -0.80 1.88 -1.28
N LEU A 42 -1.14 3.16 -1.47
CA LEU A 42 -1.65 4.03 -0.41
C LEU A 42 -2.97 3.52 0.17
N VAL A 43 -3.89 3.06 -0.68
CA VAL A 43 -5.18 2.49 -0.25
C VAL A 43 -4.97 1.23 0.58
N VAL A 44 -4.13 0.30 0.14
CA VAL A 44 -3.85 -0.93 0.89
C VAL A 44 -3.18 -0.63 2.23
N TRP A 45 -2.27 0.35 2.27
CA TRP A 45 -1.67 0.80 3.52
C TRP A 45 -2.71 1.37 4.48
N ALA A 46 -3.57 2.29 4.00
CA ALA A 46 -4.61 2.91 4.81
C ALA A 46 -5.58 1.86 5.38
N VAL A 47 -6.01 0.88 4.57
CA VAL A 47 -6.86 -0.24 5.02
C VAL A 47 -6.15 -1.08 6.09
N GLY A 48 -4.85 -1.32 5.96
CA GLY A 48 -4.06 -2.03 6.97
C GLY A 48 -4.01 -1.30 8.33
N LEU A 49 -3.87 0.03 8.32
CA LEU A 49 -3.90 0.86 9.53
C LEU A 49 -5.30 0.90 10.17
N LEU A 50 -6.36 0.98 9.36
CA LEU A 50 -7.74 0.93 9.83
C LEU A 50 -8.10 -0.43 10.44
N ALA A 51 -7.65 -1.52 9.83
CA ALA A 51 -7.84 -2.87 10.38
C ALA A 51 -7.17 -3.02 11.76
N ASP A 52 -5.98 -2.43 11.93
CA ASP A 52 -5.30 -2.39 13.21
C ASP A 52 -6.05 -1.53 14.25
N GLN A 53 -6.56 -0.36 13.87
CA GLN A 53 -7.41 0.46 14.74
C GLN A 53 -8.68 -0.28 15.18
N ASN A 54 -9.39 -0.94 14.25
CA ASN A 54 -10.58 -1.75 14.55
C ASN A 54 -10.28 -2.86 15.55
N MET A 55 -9.13 -3.53 15.43
CA MET A 55 -8.72 -4.54 16.40
C MET A 55 -8.46 -4.00 17.80
N ARG A 56 -7.88 -2.79 17.90
CA ARG A 56 -7.63 -2.14 19.20
C ARG A 56 -8.94 -1.73 19.86
N ILE A 57 -9.91 -1.25 19.08
CA ILE A 57 -11.26 -0.91 19.55
C ILE A 57 -12.00 -2.18 19.98
N ALA A 58 -12.01 -3.23 19.15
CA ALA A 58 -12.65 -4.50 19.47
C ALA A 58 -12.05 -5.24 20.68
N ARG A 59 -10.80 -4.93 21.05
CA ARG A 59 -10.16 -5.43 22.29
C ARG A 59 -10.52 -4.62 23.54
N ARG A 60 -11.11 -3.44 23.39
CA ARG A 60 -11.53 -2.56 24.50
C ARG A 60 -13.01 -2.73 24.86
N SER A 61 -13.81 -3.34 23.99
CA SER A 61 -15.21 -3.77 24.22
C SER A 61 -15.25 -5.17 24.81
#